data_AF-A0AAN5T9Z5-F1
#
_entry.id   AF-A0AAN5T9Z5-F1
#
_cell.length_a   1.000
_cell.length_b   1.000
_cell.length_c   1.000
_cell.angle_alpha   90.00
_cell.angle_beta   90.00
_cell.angle_gamma   90.00
#
_symmetry.space_group_name_H-M   'P 1'
#
loop_
_entity.id
_entity.type
_entity.pdbx_description
1 polymer ?
#
loop_
_entity_poly.entity_id
_entity_poly.type
_entity_poly.pdbx_seq_one_letter_code
_entity_poly.pdbx_strand_id
1 'polypeptide(L)'
;MQCAIERKNSLRDLQSHPNLGDWMFIYSLGSQDFDERKFFSQISLESLSFIIRIAKFSAYFVTLCEKSEYDALWKKLYSIFGLVLTKDKIVPKPFFTHDGGEVNHFNLLRGAYYFHLSQNALAAKEKSFSDLELYWLNQAMKFGSIHASQRYIQFLYQKLDQVASADEAELILTEAIKLCKANLNQYGSYAYMMLAEAFFRYAIWAQQAGNLNRAKSAMTSSINCCMKANQHLDASAFSIHNASFGEGLKASNSLAMESPKEAIVFLKAWEAAHLHENEIELAPRSGFL
;
A
#
# COMPACT_ATOMS: atom_id res chain seq x y z
N MET A 1 -7.22 11.73 -1.94
CA MET A 1 -8.03 10.94 -2.90
C MET A 1 -8.98 10.06 -2.11
N GLN A 2 -10.28 10.14 -2.35
CA GLN A 2 -11.33 9.56 -1.51
C GLN A 2 -11.95 8.35 -2.24
N CYS A 3 -11.74 7.12 -1.72
CA CYS A 3 -12.30 5.88 -2.29
C CYS A 3 -13.84 5.89 -2.21
N ALA A 4 -14.49 5.47 -3.29
CA ALA A 4 -15.94 5.59 -3.51
C ALA A 4 -16.75 4.34 -3.13
N ILE A 5 -16.07 3.28 -2.72
CA ILE A 5 -16.70 2.01 -2.35
C ILE A 5 -16.76 2.00 -0.82
N GLU A 6 -17.99 2.12 -0.29
CA GLU A 6 -18.37 2.14 1.14
C GLU A 6 -18.21 3.50 1.86
N ARG A 7 -19.16 4.41 1.60
CA ARG A 7 -19.59 5.38 2.61
C ARG A 7 -21.08 5.30 2.81
N LYS A 8 -21.48 4.81 3.99
CA LYS A 8 -22.64 5.34 4.71
C LYS A 8 -22.55 4.91 6.18
N ASN A 9 -22.11 5.85 7.01
CA ASN A 9 -22.51 6.04 8.40
C ASN A 9 -21.70 5.46 9.59
N SER A 10 -20.75 4.52 9.47
CA SER A 10 -19.99 4.02 10.66
C SER A 10 -18.67 4.75 11.00
N LEU A 11 -18.11 5.52 10.05
CA LEU A 11 -16.75 6.08 10.21
C LEU A 11 -16.64 7.33 11.10
N ARG A 12 -17.75 7.97 11.47
CA ARG A 12 -17.72 9.15 12.37
C ARG A 12 -17.44 8.73 13.82
N ASP A 13 -17.97 7.59 14.25
CA ASP A 13 -17.82 7.09 15.62
C ASP A 13 -16.43 6.49 15.90
N LEU A 14 -15.65 6.21 14.86
CA LEU A 14 -14.29 5.70 14.98
C LEU A 14 -13.24 6.81 15.19
N GLN A 15 -13.65 8.08 15.17
CA GLN A 15 -12.73 9.21 15.33
C GLN A 15 -12.63 9.61 16.80
N SER A 16 -11.50 9.29 17.44
CA SER A 16 -11.20 9.87 18.76
C SER A 16 -11.11 11.39 18.64
N HIS A 17 -12.00 12.11 19.33
CA HIS A 17 -11.92 13.57 19.48
C HIS A 17 -10.78 13.95 20.45
N PRO A 18 -10.16 15.13 20.30
CA PRO A 18 -9.16 15.60 21.26
C PRO A 18 -9.81 15.81 22.64
N ASN A 19 -9.11 15.42 23.70
CA ASN A 19 -9.53 15.75 25.06
C ASN A 19 -9.11 17.19 25.44
N LEU A 20 -9.47 17.65 26.65
CA LEU A 20 -9.11 19.00 27.11
C LEU A 20 -7.60 19.27 27.07
N GLY A 21 -6.78 18.29 27.47
CA GLY A 21 -5.32 18.42 27.46
C GLY A 21 -4.76 18.54 26.04
N ASP A 22 -5.29 17.79 25.08
CA ASP A 22 -4.92 17.90 23.67
C ASP A 22 -5.23 19.31 23.12
N TRP A 23 -6.39 19.88 23.46
CA TRP A 23 -6.76 21.24 23.06
C TRP A 23 -5.87 22.30 23.70
N MET A 24 -5.60 22.19 25.00
CA MET A 24 -4.69 23.10 25.69
C MET A 24 -3.30 23.09 25.03
N PHE A 25 -2.78 21.92 24.67
CA PHE A 25 -1.53 21.82 23.93
C PHE A 25 -1.62 22.51 22.57
N ILE A 26 -2.66 22.23 21.77
CA ILE A 26 -2.85 22.84 20.44
C ILE A 26 -2.87 24.37 20.53
N TYR A 27 -3.57 24.95 21.50
CA TYR A 27 -3.60 26.40 21.71
C TYR A 27 -2.25 26.95 22.15
N SER A 28 -1.48 26.19 22.93
CA SER A 28 -0.14 26.63 23.38
C SER A 28 0.87 26.75 22.24
N LEU A 29 0.70 26.01 21.13
CA LEU A 29 1.66 25.99 20.02
C LEU A 29 1.96 27.38 19.42
N GLY A 30 0.96 28.28 19.41
CA GLY A 30 1.12 29.65 18.91
C GLY A 30 1.48 30.69 19.98
N SER A 31 1.65 30.26 21.24
CA SER A 31 2.00 31.14 22.36
C SER A 31 3.51 31.31 22.50
N GLN A 32 3.93 32.35 23.21
CA GLN A 32 5.35 32.55 23.55
C GLN A 32 5.89 31.50 24.54
N ASP A 33 4.99 30.74 25.18
CA ASP A 33 5.33 29.76 26.22
C ASP A 33 5.69 28.38 25.64
N PHE A 34 5.46 28.14 24.34
CA PHE A 34 5.80 26.87 23.71
C PHE A 34 7.28 26.84 23.29
N ASP A 35 8.09 26.11 24.06
CA ASP A 35 9.48 25.81 23.72
C ASP A 35 9.55 24.63 22.75
N GLU A 36 9.55 24.97 21.45
CA GLU A 36 9.59 24.02 20.34
C GLU A 36 10.80 23.06 20.45
N ARG A 37 12.00 23.60 20.69
CA ARG A 37 13.24 22.79 20.75
C ARG A 37 13.20 21.82 21.91
N LYS A 38 12.77 22.28 23.08
CA LYS A 38 12.64 21.43 24.26
C LYS A 38 11.61 20.34 24.03
N PHE A 39 10.46 20.66 23.43
CA PHE A 39 9.43 19.68 23.09
C PHE A 39 9.99 18.57 22.18
N PHE A 40 10.58 18.93 21.03
CA PHE A 40 11.11 17.94 20.09
C PHE A 40 12.31 17.15 20.64
N SER A 41 13.09 17.72 21.58
CA SER A 41 14.20 17.01 22.23
C SER A 41 13.76 15.83 23.11
N GLN A 42 12.50 15.84 23.57
CA GLN A 42 11.94 14.85 24.48
C GLN A 42 11.12 13.78 23.78
N ILE A 43 10.90 13.91 22.46
CA ILE A 43 10.07 12.98 21.72
C ILE A 43 10.71 11.60 21.67
N SER A 44 9.92 10.60 22.05
CA SER A 44 10.25 9.18 21.94
C SER A 44 9.12 8.41 21.23
N LEU A 45 9.29 7.10 21.09
CA LEU A 45 8.23 6.23 20.57
C LEU A 45 6.96 6.26 21.42
N GLU A 46 7.08 6.45 22.74
CA GLU A 46 5.93 6.51 23.66
C GLU A 46 5.06 7.75 23.41
N SER A 47 5.68 8.84 22.94
CA SER A 47 5.01 10.08 22.58
C SER A 47 4.21 9.98 21.27
N LEU A 48 4.40 8.92 20.47
CA LEU A 48 3.93 8.87 19.09
C LEU A 48 2.39 8.91 18.98
N SER A 49 1.69 8.24 19.89
CA SER A 49 0.23 8.25 19.92
C SER A 49 -0.35 9.66 20.12
N PHE A 50 0.29 10.45 20.98
CA PHE A 50 -0.04 11.85 21.22
C PHE A 50 0.29 12.70 20.01
N ILE A 51 1.53 12.63 19.49
CA ILE A 51 1.99 13.43 18.33
C ILE A 51 1.07 13.24 17.13
N ILE A 52 0.73 11.98 16.80
CA ILE A 52 -0.13 11.66 15.67
C ILE A 52 -1.55 12.15 15.89
N ARG A 53 -2.05 12.07 17.14
CA ARG A 53 -3.35 12.62 17.49
C ARG A 53 -3.37 14.13 17.32
N ILE A 54 -2.39 14.88 17.84
CA ILE A 54 -2.32 16.34 17.67
C ILE A 54 -2.18 16.72 16.19
N ALA A 55 -1.32 16.05 15.43
CA ALA A 55 -1.11 16.28 14.00
C ALA A 55 -2.38 16.04 13.15
N LYS A 56 -3.36 15.27 13.64
CA LYS A 56 -4.66 15.12 12.99
C LYS A 56 -5.52 16.39 13.10
N PHE A 57 -5.34 17.18 14.16
CA PHE A 57 -6.21 18.32 14.48
C PHE A 57 -5.53 19.69 14.38
N SER A 58 -4.22 19.75 14.23
CA SER A 58 -3.47 21.00 14.06
C SER A 58 -2.57 20.96 12.84
N ALA A 59 -2.96 21.68 11.78
CA ALA A 59 -2.13 21.85 10.59
C ALA A 59 -0.83 22.59 10.93
N TYR A 60 -0.88 23.55 11.86
CA TYR A 60 0.32 24.23 12.34
C TYR A 60 1.32 23.26 12.97
N PHE A 61 0.84 22.34 13.81
CA PHE A 61 1.71 21.31 14.40
C PHE A 61 2.33 20.40 13.35
N VAL A 62 1.59 20.06 12.29
CA VAL A 62 2.14 19.30 11.15
C VAL A 62 3.29 20.09 10.53
N THR A 63 3.12 21.38 10.26
CA THR A 63 4.18 22.24 9.72
C THR A 63 5.41 22.29 10.62
N LEU A 64 5.23 22.31 11.95
CA LEU A 64 6.36 22.21 12.89
C LEU A 64 7.08 20.86 12.77
N CYS A 65 6.34 19.76 12.74
CA CYS A 65 6.92 18.43 12.59
C CYS A 65 7.65 18.27 11.24
N GLU A 66 7.21 18.94 10.18
CA GLU A 66 7.80 18.82 8.84
C GLU A 66 9.03 19.71 8.62
N LYS A 67 9.47 20.49 9.63
CA LYS A 67 10.73 21.24 9.55
C LYS A 67 11.93 20.29 9.39
N SER A 68 12.86 20.68 8.52
CA SER A 68 14.06 19.89 8.21
C SER A 68 14.95 19.62 9.43
N GLU A 69 14.96 20.51 10.43
CA GLU A 69 15.72 20.33 11.67
C GLU A 69 15.26 19.12 12.50
N TYR A 70 14.04 18.61 12.28
CA TYR A 70 13.50 17.43 12.96
C TYR A 70 13.48 16.17 12.09
N ASP A 71 13.95 16.22 10.84
CA ASP A 71 13.95 15.04 9.95
C ASP A 71 14.76 13.88 10.55
N ALA A 72 15.91 14.17 11.17
CA ALA A 72 16.75 13.16 11.83
C ALA A 72 16.01 12.45 12.99
N LEU A 73 15.16 13.18 13.72
CA LEU A 73 14.31 12.60 14.77
C LEU A 73 13.31 11.62 14.14
N TRP A 74 12.61 12.02 13.08
CA TRP A 74 11.61 11.17 12.42
C TRP A 74 12.23 9.96 11.74
N LYS A 75 13.39 10.10 11.11
CA LYS A 75 14.19 9.00 10.56
C LYS A 75 14.49 7.96 11.64
N LYS A 76 14.99 8.40 12.80
CA LYS A 76 15.27 7.53 13.95
C LYS A 76 14.00 6.81 14.41
N LEU A 77 12.91 7.54 14.63
CA LEU A 77 11.66 6.95 15.10
C LEU A 77 11.05 5.98 14.08
N TYR A 78 11.07 6.32 12.79
CA TYR A 78 10.61 5.45 11.71
C TYR A 78 11.40 4.13 11.66
N SER A 79 12.73 4.22 11.76
CA SER A 79 13.60 3.04 11.79
C SER A 79 13.27 2.12 12.97
N ILE A 80 13.16 2.67 14.18
CA ILE A 80 12.82 1.90 15.39
C ILE A 80 11.39 1.37 15.31
N PHE A 81 10.45 2.12 14.72
CA PHE A 81 9.06 1.68 14.59
C PHE A 81 8.92 0.43 13.68
N GLY A 82 9.85 0.22 12.74
CA GLY A 82 9.96 -1.05 12.01
C GLY A 82 10.10 -2.28 12.93
N LEU A 83 10.84 -2.14 14.05
CA LEU A 83 10.97 -3.20 15.06
C LEU A 83 9.63 -3.46 15.77
N VAL A 84 8.81 -2.43 15.98
CA VAL A 84 7.47 -2.59 16.57
C VAL A 84 6.57 -3.39 15.64
N LEU A 85 6.60 -3.09 14.33
CA LEU A 85 5.79 -3.80 13.33
C LEU A 85 6.25 -5.23 13.07
N THR A 86 7.50 -5.55 13.35
CA THR A 86 8.10 -6.87 13.11
C THR A 86 8.41 -7.63 14.39
N LYS A 87 7.90 -7.19 15.54
CA LYS A 87 8.19 -7.76 16.86
C LYS A 87 7.88 -9.26 16.96
N ASP A 88 6.88 -9.74 16.22
CA ASP A 88 6.42 -11.13 16.25
C ASP A 88 7.11 -12.00 15.18
N LYS A 89 8.04 -11.45 14.40
CA LYS A 89 8.87 -12.20 13.44
C LYS A 89 10.06 -12.85 14.16
N ILE A 90 10.60 -13.92 13.57
CA ILE A 90 11.78 -14.66 14.11
C ILE A 90 12.94 -13.71 14.41
N VAL A 91 13.18 -12.76 13.50
CA VAL A 91 14.17 -11.68 13.69
C VAL A 91 13.48 -10.35 13.38
N PRO A 92 13.13 -9.55 14.40
CA PRO A 92 12.61 -8.21 14.19
C PRO A 92 13.57 -7.37 13.35
N LYS A 93 13.03 -6.59 12.42
CA LYS A 93 13.79 -5.79 11.46
C LYS A 93 13.47 -4.31 11.63
N PRO A 94 14.47 -3.44 11.77
CA PRO A 94 14.24 -2.01 11.66
C PRO A 94 13.90 -1.66 10.21
N PHE A 95 13.28 -0.50 10.03
CA PHE A 95 13.20 0.10 8.71
C PHE A 95 14.49 0.86 8.39
N PHE A 96 14.90 0.80 7.13
CA PHE A 96 15.91 1.67 6.57
C PHE A 96 15.34 3.07 6.33
N THR A 97 16.19 4.08 6.49
CA THR A 97 15.86 5.45 6.08
C THR A 97 15.91 5.55 4.56
N HIS A 98 15.05 6.39 3.99
CA HIS A 98 15.10 6.70 2.57
C HIS A 98 15.97 7.93 2.40
N ASP A 99 17.25 7.73 2.04
CA ASP A 99 18.23 8.83 1.96
C ASP A 99 18.30 9.53 0.59
N GLY A 100 17.22 9.45 -0.20
CA GLY A 100 17.10 10.15 -1.49
C GLY A 100 15.69 10.67 -1.75
N GLY A 101 15.59 11.93 -2.20
CA GLY A 101 14.34 12.61 -2.58
C GLY A 101 13.65 13.40 -1.47
N GLU A 102 12.54 14.07 -1.81
CA GLU A 102 11.65 14.81 -0.89
C GLU A 102 10.79 13.85 -0.04
N VAL A 103 11.41 12.87 0.62
CA VAL A 103 10.69 11.91 1.47
C VAL A 103 10.45 12.53 2.84
N ASN A 104 9.18 12.70 3.17
CA ASN A 104 8.77 13.20 4.48
C ASN A 104 8.68 12.04 5.49
N HIS A 105 9.72 11.86 6.30
CA HIS A 105 9.81 10.77 7.28
C HIS A 105 8.75 10.86 8.38
N PHE A 106 8.25 12.06 8.69
CA PHE A 106 7.12 12.21 9.60
C PHE A 106 5.86 11.56 9.02
N ASN A 107 5.55 11.79 7.74
CA ASN A 107 4.43 11.13 7.07
C ASN A 107 4.64 9.63 6.94
N LEU A 108 5.86 9.15 6.65
CA LEU A 108 6.16 7.71 6.67
C LEU A 108 5.85 7.07 8.02
N LEU A 109 6.27 7.72 9.11
CA LEU A 109 6.00 7.26 10.47
C LEU A 109 4.50 7.25 10.79
N ARG A 110 3.74 8.27 10.36
CA ARG A 110 2.28 8.28 10.48
C ARG A 110 1.63 7.12 9.72
N GLY A 111 2.07 6.88 8.49
CA GLY A 111 1.61 5.76 7.68
C GLY A 111 1.85 4.41 8.37
N ALA A 112 3.06 4.20 8.89
CA ALA A 112 3.42 3.00 9.62
C ALA A 112 2.61 2.84 10.92
N TYR A 113 2.40 3.93 11.67
CA TYR A 113 1.61 3.89 12.91
C TYR A 113 0.14 3.59 12.67
N TYR A 114 -0.50 4.22 11.68
CA TYR A 114 -1.89 3.88 11.35
C TYR A 114 -2.01 2.44 10.83
N PHE A 115 -1.00 1.94 10.10
CA PHE A 115 -0.96 0.53 9.75
C PHE A 115 -0.85 -0.36 11.00
N HIS A 116 -0.01 -0.03 11.98
CA HIS A 116 0.04 -0.74 13.26
C HIS A 116 -1.34 -0.81 13.96
N LEU A 117 -2.08 0.31 13.99
CA LEU A 117 -3.44 0.32 14.54
C LEU A 117 -4.40 -0.60 13.77
N SER A 118 -4.26 -0.72 12.45
CA SER A 118 -5.03 -1.69 11.66
C SER A 118 -4.72 -3.13 12.06
N GLN A 119 -3.44 -3.44 12.34
CA GLN A 119 -3.03 -4.79 12.77
C GLN A 119 -3.55 -5.11 14.17
N ASN A 120 -3.61 -4.12 15.08
CA ASN A 120 -4.23 -4.31 16.40
C ASN A 120 -5.75 -4.56 16.27
N ALA A 121 -6.43 -3.89 15.33
CA ALA A 121 -7.84 -4.14 15.04
C ALA A 121 -8.09 -5.54 14.45
N LEU A 122 -7.18 -6.02 13.60
CA LEU A 122 -7.20 -7.38 13.06
C LEU A 122 -7.00 -8.42 14.17
N ALA A 123 -6.03 -8.24 15.07
CA ALA A 123 -5.79 -9.16 16.18
C ALA A 123 -7.00 -9.31 17.12
N ALA A 124 -7.89 -8.31 17.17
CA ALA A 124 -9.10 -8.33 17.98
C ALA A 124 -10.28 -9.07 17.35
N LYS A 125 -10.22 -9.45 16.05
CA LYS A 125 -11.31 -10.13 15.34
C LYS A 125 -10.77 -11.22 14.42
N GLU A 126 -11.24 -12.46 14.61
CA GLU A 126 -10.77 -13.62 13.86
C GLU A 126 -11.06 -13.48 12.34
N LYS A 127 -10.01 -13.08 11.60
CA LYS A 127 -9.78 -13.30 10.15
C LYS A 127 -10.63 -12.55 9.11
N SER A 128 -11.68 -11.81 9.48
CA SER A 128 -12.42 -10.95 8.54
C SER A 128 -12.06 -9.47 8.68
N PHE A 129 -12.04 -8.76 7.55
CA PHE A 129 -11.78 -7.31 7.53
C PHE A 129 -12.90 -6.57 8.27
N SER A 130 -12.53 -5.86 9.33
CA SER A 130 -13.48 -5.05 10.10
C SER A 130 -13.50 -3.59 9.63
N ASP A 131 -14.62 -2.89 9.83
CA ASP A 131 -14.72 -1.44 9.60
C ASP A 131 -13.58 -0.65 10.25
N LEU A 132 -13.15 -1.09 11.44
CA LEU A 132 -12.05 -0.46 12.18
C LEU A 132 -10.69 -0.71 11.52
N GLU A 133 -10.42 -1.93 11.07
CA GLU A 133 -9.21 -2.23 10.29
C GLU A 133 -9.20 -1.39 9.00
N LEU A 134 -10.30 -1.39 8.25
CA LEU A 134 -10.44 -0.63 7.01
C LEU A 134 -10.30 0.89 7.24
N TYR A 135 -10.82 1.41 8.34
CA TYR A 135 -10.63 2.82 8.71
C TYR A 135 -9.14 3.15 8.87
N TRP A 136 -8.40 2.34 9.62
CA TRP A 136 -6.98 2.56 9.87
C TRP A 136 -6.12 2.35 8.63
N LEU A 137 -6.42 1.35 7.81
CA LEU A 137 -5.78 1.16 6.50
C LEU A 137 -5.96 2.40 5.62
N ASN A 138 -7.18 2.94 5.56
CA ASN A 138 -7.46 4.17 4.82
C ASN A 138 -6.72 5.39 5.36
N GLN A 139 -6.52 5.52 6.69
CA GLN A 139 -5.67 6.58 7.23
C GLN A 139 -4.20 6.37 6.84
N ALA A 140 -3.69 5.14 6.95
CA ALA A 140 -2.31 4.82 6.63
C ALA A 140 -1.97 5.08 5.14
N MET A 141 -2.89 4.72 4.22
CA MET A 141 -2.71 4.97 2.79
C MET A 141 -2.64 6.46 2.43
N LYS A 142 -3.28 7.37 3.18
CA LYS A 142 -3.15 8.82 2.97
C LYS A 142 -1.71 9.32 3.17
N PHE A 143 -0.91 8.57 3.93
CA PHE A 143 0.49 8.87 4.20
C PHE A 143 1.44 7.91 3.46
N GLY A 144 0.97 7.27 2.38
CA GLY A 144 1.82 6.46 1.51
C GLY A 144 2.30 5.15 2.14
N SER A 145 1.55 4.56 3.07
CA SER A 145 1.88 3.24 3.63
C SER A 145 1.66 2.13 2.59
N ILE A 146 2.74 1.53 2.10
CA ILE A 146 2.66 0.37 1.19
C ILE A 146 2.02 -0.83 1.86
N HIS A 147 2.31 -1.06 3.15
CA HIS A 147 1.74 -2.17 3.90
C HIS A 147 0.22 -2.06 3.97
N ALA A 148 -0.29 -0.84 4.17
CA ALA A 148 -1.72 -0.58 4.16
C ALA A 148 -2.33 -0.77 2.77
N SER A 149 -1.67 -0.28 1.72
CA SER A 149 -2.12 -0.51 0.34
C SER A 149 -2.18 -2.00 0.00
N GLN A 150 -1.14 -2.77 0.36
CA GLN A 150 -1.09 -4.21 0.12
C GLN A 150 -2.21 -4.94 0.88
N ARG A 151 -2.40 -4.64 2.17
CA ARG A 151 -3.45 -5.25 2.99
C ARG A 151 -4.85 -4.88 2.49
N TYR A 152 -5.06 -3.63 2.05
CA TYR A 152 -6.33 -3.22 1.45
C TYR A 152 -6.58 -3.87 0.08
N ILE A 153 -5.54 -4.09 -0.74
CA ILE A 153 -5.66 -4.84 -1.98
C ILE A 153 -6.06 -6.31 -1.72
N GLN A 154 -5.56 -6.93 -0.64
CA GLN A 154 -6.04 -8.25 -0.23
C GLN A 154 -7.54 -8.23 0.11
N PHE A 155 -8.03 -7.19 0.78
CA PHE A 155 -9.46 -7.00 1.01
C PHE A 155 -10.24 -6.91 -0.30
N LEU A 156 -9.76 -6.11 -1.25
CA LEU A 156 -10.36 -5.98 -2.58
C LEU A 156 -10.44 -7.33 -3.30
N TYR A 157 -9.37 -8.12 -3.25
CA TYR A 157 -9.37 -9.46 -3.87
C TYR A 157 -10.29 -10.45 -3.15
N GLN A 158 -10.41 -10.41 -1.82
CA GLN A 158 -11.40 -11.23 -1.11
C GLN A 158 -12.85 -10.82 -1.45
N LYS A 159 -13.09 -9.53 -1.68
CA LYS A 159 -14.40 -9.03 -2.10
C LYS A 159 -14.75 -9.50 -3.52
N LEU A 160 -13.75 -9.64 -4.40
CA LEU A 160 -13.93 -10.12 -5.76
C LEU A 160 -14.58 -11.51 -5.83
N ASP A 161 -14.34 -12.38 -4.84
CA ASP A 161 -14.95 -13.70 -4.77
C ASP A 161 -16.46 -13.66 -4.46
N GLN A 162 -16.99 -12.51 -4.06
CA GLN A 162 -18.37 -12.33 -3.56
C GLN A 162 -19.23 -11.45 -4.46
N VAL A 163 -18.66 -10.81 -5.48
CA VAL A 163 -19.42 -9.88 -6.34
C VAL A 163 -20.30 -10.62 -7.34
N ALA A 164 -21.52 -10.13 -7.53
CA ALA A 164 -22.49 -10.71 -8.45
C ALA A 164 -22.43 -10.13 -9.87
N SER A 165 -21.73 -9.00 -10.07
CA SER A 165 -21.71 -8.27 -11.34
C SER A 165 -20.30 -8.07 -11.90
N ALA A 166 -20.19 -8.14 -13.23
CA ALA A 166 -18.95 -7.88 -13.94
C ALA A 166 -18.44 -6.44 -13.76
N ASP A 167 -19.35 -5.47 -13.68
CA ASP A 167 -19.00 -4.05 -13.47
C ASP A 167 -18.37 -3.82 -12.09
N GLU A 168 -18.91 -4.45 -11.04
CA GLU A 168 -18.32 -4.34 -9.69
C GLU A 168 -16.95 -5.03 -9.63
N ALA A 169 -16.79 -6.18 -10.28
CA ALA A 169 -15.49 -6.84 -10.42
C ALA A 169 -14.46 -5.95 -11.11
N GLU A 170 -14.84 -5.29 -12.22
CA GLU A 170 -13.98 -4.35 -12.95
C GLU A 170 -13.55 -3.16 -12.06
N LEU A 171 -14.48 -2.59 -11.30
CA LEU A 171 -14.22 -1.49 -10.38
C LEU A 171 -13.21 -1.88 -9.29
N ILE A 172 -13.37 -3.06 -8.68
CA ILE A 172 -12.45 -3.59 -7.66
C ILE A 172 -11.04 -3.74 -8.23
N LEU A 173 -10.90 -4.38 -9.39
CA LEU A 173 -9.61 -4.62 -10.03
C LEU A 173 -8.93 -3.31 -10.44
N THR A 174 -9.71 -2.35 -10.95
CA THR A 174 -9.21 -1.03 -11.35
C THR A 174 -8.73 -0.22 -10.14
N GLU A 175 -9.44 -0.28 -9.01
CA GLU A 175 -8.99 0.38 -7.77
C GLU A 175 -7.69 -0.25 -7.24
N ALA A 176 -7.54 -1.58 -7.31
CA ALA A 176 -6.28 -2.23 -6.94
C ALA A 176 -5.10 -1.74 -7.81
N ILE A 177 -5.29 -1.65 -9.13
CA ILE A 177 -4.29 -1.11 -10.07
C ILE A 177 -3.91 0.34 -9.69
N LYS A 178 -4.90 1.17 -9.38
CA LYS A 178 -4.70 2.58 -9.02
C LYS A 178 -3.93 2.73 -7.70
N LEU A 179 -4.22 1.91 -6.69
CA LEU A 179 -3.50 1.90 -5.43
C LEU A 179 -2.03 1.49 -5.62
N CYS A 180 -1.75 0.49 -6.45
CA CYS A 180 -0.37 0.13 -6.78
C CYS A 180 0.36 1.27 -7.50
N LYS A 181 -0.28 1.93 -8.48
CA LYS A 181 0.30 3.07 -9.22
C LYS A 181 0.70 4.24 -8.31
N ALA A 182 -0.09 4.52 -7.27
CA ALA A 182 0.20 5.61 -6.33
C ALA A 182 1.49 5.40 -5.52
N ASN A 183 2.00 4.17 -5.44
CA ASN A 183 3.15 3.81 -4.62
C ASN A 183 4.46 3.63 -5.42
N LEU A 184 4.42 3.74 -6.76
CA LEU A 184 5.56 3.41 -7.63
C LEU A 184 6.82 4.23 -7.33
N ASN A 185 6.67 5.55 -7.16
CA ASN A 185 7.81 6.45 -6.97
C ASN A 185 8.57 6.17 -5.66
N GLN A 186 7.85 5.73 -4.63
CA GLN A 186 8.41 5.55 -3.29
C GLN A 186 8.96 4.13 -3.07
N TYR A 187 8.29 3.12 -3.65
CA TYR A 187 8.61 1.71 -3.37
C TYR A 187 9.17 0.93 -4.55
N GLY A 188 9.30 1.57 -5.72
CA GLY A 188 10.00 1.04 -6.89
C GLY A 188 9.60 -0.39 -7.21
N SER A 189 10.58 -1.29 -7.23
CA SER A 189 10.37 -2.69 -7.64
C SER A 189 9.29 -3.43 -6.85
N TYR A 190 9.14 -3.16 -5.55
CA TYR A 190 8.11 -3.82 -4.73
C TYR A 190 6.69 -3.43 -5.21
N ALA A 191 6.47 -2.13 -5.43
CA ALA A 191 5.19 -1.64 -5.94
C ALA A 191 4.93 -2.05 -7.40
N TYR A 192 5.98 -2.12 -8.24
CA TYR A 192 5.84 -2.65 -9.60
C TYR A 192 5.45 -4.13 -9.63
N MET A 193 5.97 -4.95 -8.72
CA MET A 193 5.57 -6.35 -8.60
C MET A 193 4.10 -6.49 -8.14
N MET A 194 3.66 -5.68 -7.18
CA MET A 194 2.24 -5.60 -6.81
C MET A 194 1.35 -5.16 -8.00
N LEU A 195 1.81 -4.18 -8.78
CA LEU A 195 1.10 -3.70 -9.96
C LEU A 195 1.03 -4.78 -11.05
N ALA A 196 2.08 -5.58 -11.22
CA ALA A 196 2.09 -6.69 -12.15
C ALA A 196 1.01 -7.73 -11.80
N GLU A 197 0.89 -8.11 -10.52
CA GLU A 197 -0.20 -8.99 -10.08
C GLU A 197 -1.58 -8.38 -10.31
N ALA A 198 -1.75 -7.09 -10.01
CA ALA A 198 -3.03 -6.42 -10.21
C ALA A 198 -3.48 -6.43 -11.69
N PHE A 199 -2.55 -6.17 -12.62
CA PHE A 199 -2.82 -6.31 -14.04
C PHE A 199 -3.04 -7.75 -14.48
N PHE A 200 -2.32 -8.71 -13.91
CA PHE A 200 -2.50 -10.14 -14.22
C PHE A 200 -3.91 -10.62 -13.82
N ARG A 201 -4.37 -10.26 -12.63
CA ARG A 201 -5.74 -10.55 -12.17
C ARG A 201 -6.79 -9.89 -13.05
N TYR A 202 -6.56 -8.65 -13.49
CA TYR A 202 -7.43 -7.99 -14.46
C TYR A 202 -7.44 -8.75 -15.81
N ALA A 203 -6.30 -9.23 -16.28
CA ALA A 203 -6.21 -9.99 -17.53
C ALA A 203 -7.01 -11.31 -17.45
N ILE A 204 -6.91 -12.04 -16.33
CA ILE A 204 -7.71 -13.25 -16.09
C ILE A 204 -9.20 -12.91 -16.13
N TRP A 205 -9.64 -11.91 -15.38
CA TRP A 205 -11.05 -11.50 -15.35
C TRP A 205 -11.56 -11.08 -16.74
N ALA A 206 -10.79 -10.26 -17.46
CA ALA A 206 -11.17 -9.79 -18.79
C ALA A 206 -11.28 -10.96 -19.79
N GLN A 207 -10.41 -11.96 -19.69
CA GLN A 207 -10.48 -13.18 -20.50
C GLN A 207 -11.74 -14.00 -20.18
N GLN A 208 -12.06 -14.19 -18.90
CA GLN A 208 -13.28 -14.87 -18.46
C GLN A 208 -14.56 -14.14 -18.87
N ALA A 209 -14.53 -12.81 -18.92
CA ALA A 209 -15.61 -11.97 -19.44
C ALA A 209 -15.67 -11.92 -20.98
N GLY A 210 -14.84 -12.70 -21.69
CA GLY A 210 -14.80 -12.76 -23.16
C GLY A 210 -14.17 -11.55 -23.84
N ASN A 211 -13.53 -10.65 -23.08
CA ASN A 211 -12.88 -9.45 -23.62
C ASN A 211 -11.38 -9.70 -23.84
N LEU A 212 -11.06 -10.47 -24.87
CA LEU A 212 -9.70 -10.90 -25.19
C LEU A 212 -8.73 -9.71 -25.43
N ASN A 213 -9.21 -8.64 -26.05
CA ASN A 213 -8.40 -7.44 -26.31
C ASN A 213 -7.96 -6.77 -25.00
N ARG A 214 -8.88 -6.62 -24.03
CA ARG A 214 -8.54 -6.10 -22.71
C ARG A 214 -7.59 -7.04 -21.97
N ALA A 215 -7.81 -8.36 -22.07
CA ALA A 215 -6.93 -9.34 -21.46
C ALA A 215 -5.48 -9.26 -21.98
N LYS A 216 -5.29 -9.24 -23.30
CA LYS A 216 -3.98 -9.08 -23.96
C LYS A 216 -3.28 -7.77 -23.55
N SER A 217 -4.02 -6.67 -23.50
CA SER A 217 -3.48 -5.36 -23.07
C SER A 217 -3.05 -5.35 -21.59
N ALA A 218 -3.87 -5.93 -20.72
CA ALA A 218 -3.55 -6.04 -19.30
C ALA A 218 -2.36 -6.99 -19.05
N MET A 219 -2.28 -8.10 -19.79
CA MET A 219 -1.13 -9.01 -19.73
C MET A 219 0.17 -8.31 -20.14
N THR A 220 0.15 -7.59 -21.27
CA THR A 220 1.29 -6.77 -21.71
C THR A 220 1.71 -5.76 -20.62
N SER A 221 0.72 -5.12 -19.98
CA SER A 221 0.99 -4.19 -18.88
C SER A 221 1.59 -4.88 -17.66
N SER A 222 1.16 -6.09 -17.32
CA SER A 222 1.71 -6.91 -16.23
C SER A 222 3.19 -7.24 -16.49
N ILE A 223 3.52 -7.74 -17.67
CA ILE A 223 4.90 -8.06 -18.09
C ILE A 223 5.79 -6.80 -18.05
N ASN A 224 5.29 -5.68 -18.57
CA ASN A 224 6.01 -4.41 -18.54
C ASN A 224 6.28 -3.93 -17.10
N CYS A 225 5.36 -4.17 -16.16
CA CYS A 225 5.59 -3.86 -14.75
C CYS A 225 6.71 -4.72 -14.17
N CYS A 226 6.79 -6.02 -14.48
CA CYS A 226 7.92 -6.84 -14.06
C CYS A 226 9.25 -6.37 -14.70
N MET A 227 9.24 -5.93 -15.96
CA MET A 227 10.44 -5.35 -16.59
C MET A 227 10.89 -4.08 -15.86
N LYS A 228 9.95 -3.21 -15.48
CA LYS A 228 10.22 -2.02 -14.66
C LYS A 228 10.72 -2.39 -13.26
N ALA A 229 10.12 -3.39 -12.61
CA ALA A 229 10.62 -3.90 -11.34
C ALA A 229 12.08 -4.37 -11.44
N ASN A 230 12.45 -5.03 -12.54
CA ASN A 230 13.84 -5.44 -12.77
C ASN A 230 14.77 -4.24 -12.98
N GLN A 231 14.33 -3.18 -13.67
CA GLN A 231 15.12 -1.96 -13.88
C GLN A 231 15.40 -1.20 -12.57
N HIS A 232 14.46 -1.24 -11.62
CA HIS A 232 14.57 -0.52 -10.35
C HIS A 232 15.15 -1.36 -9.20
N LEU A 233 15.53 -2.63 -9.45
CA LEU A 233 15.80 -3.61 -8.39
C LEU A 233 16.87 -3.15 -7.41
N ASP A 234 18.04 -2.76 -7.91
CA ASP A 234 19.18 -2.35 -7.10
C ASP A 234 18.89 -1.04 -6.34
N ALA A 235 18.31 -0.06 -7.04
CA ALA A 235 17.94 1.23 -6.45
C ALA A 235 16.84 1.11 -5.39
N SER A 236 16.04 0.04 -5.44
CA SER A 236 14.92 -0.18 -4.53
C SER A 236 15.27 -1.06 -3.33
N ALA A 237 16.52 -1.46 -3.11
CA ALA A 237 16.89 -2.44 -2.08
C ALA A 237 16.32 -2.12 -0.68
N PHE A 238 16.44 -0.86 -0.22
CA PHE A 238 15.89 -0.43 1.07
C PHE A 238 14.37 -0.35 1.07
N SER A 239 13.75 0.13 -0.01
CA SER A 239 12.29 0.16 -0.14
C SER A 239 11.69 -1.25 -0.17
N ILE A 240 12.35 -2.21 -0.84
CA ILE A 240 11.97 -3.61 -0.85
C ILE A 240 12.05 -4.17 0.56
N HIS A 241 13.16 -3.97 1.27
CA HIS A 241 13.31 -4.41 2.66
C HIS A 241 12.19 -3.84 3.55
N ASN A 242 11.95 -2.53 3.50
CA ASN A 242 10.92 -1.89 4.31
C ASN A 242 9.52 -2.43 3.98
N ALA A 243 9.16 -2.48 2.70
CA ALA A 243 7.84 -2.91 2.24
C ALA A 243 7.55 -4.39 2.53
N SER A 244 8.59 -5.24 2.46
CA SER A 244 8.49 -6.69 2.70
C SER A 244 8.77 -7.11 4.15
N PHE A 245 9.05 -6.16 5.05
CA PHE A 245 9.59 -6.47 6.38
C PHE A 245 10.86 -7.36 6.35
N GLY A 246 11.66 -7.23 5.29
CA GLY A 246 12.88 -8.02 5.06
C GLY A 246 12.67 -9.36 4.36
N GLU A 247 11.45 -9.69 3.93
CA GLU A 247 11.14 -10.96 3.24
C GLU A 247 11.42 -10.93 1.73
N GLY A 248 11.73 -9.76 1.16
CA GLY A 248 12.03 -9.59 -0.26
C GLY A 248 10.78 -9.53 -1.15
N LEU A 249 10.97 -9.66 -2.47
CA LEU A 249 9.91 -9.45 -3.45
C LEU A 249 8.81 -10.53 -3.42
N LYS A 250 9.07 -11.73 -2.89
CA LYS A 250 8.01 -12.74 -2.72
C LYS A 250 6.86 -12.26 -1.86
N ALA A 251 7.12 -11.37 -0.90
CA ALA A 251 6.08 -10.81 -0.05
C ALA A 251 5.16 -9.88 -0.83
N SER A 252 5.57 -9.35 -1.99
CA SER A 252 4.78 -8.39 -2.76
C SER A 252 3.66 -9.03 -3.59
N ASN A 253 3.63 -10.36 -3.70
CA ASN A 253 2.72 -11.04 -4.63
C ASN A 253 2.23 -12.39 -4.08
N SER A 254 1.04 -12.82 -4.49
CA SER A 254 0.42 -14.05 -4.00
C SER A 254 1.06 -15.34 -4.52
N LEU A 255 1.89 -15.24 -5.57
CA LEU A 255 2.59 -16.37 -6.17
C LEU A 255 3.97 -16.61 -5.53
N ALA A 256 4.36 -15.79 -4.55
CA ALA A 256 5.65 -15.84 -3.88
C ALA A 256 6.87 -15.77 -4.82
N MET A 257 6.72 -15.11 -5.98
CA MET A 257 7.78 -14.95 -6.97
C MET A 257 8.88 -14.06 -6.38
N GLU A 258 10.11 -14.58 -6.31
CA GLU A 258 11.23 -13.91 -5.64
C GLU A 258 11.95 -12.92 -6.56
N SER A 259 11.76 -13.02 -7.88
CA SER A 259 12.37 -12.12 -8.85
C SER A 259 11.42 -11.67 -9.96
N PRO A 260 11.61 -10.47 -10.52
CA PRO A 260 10.81 -10.02 -11.66
C PRO A 260 11.02 -10.89 -12.92
N LYS A 261 12.21 -11.48 -13.08
CA LYS A 261 12.50 -12.38 -14.21
C LYS A 261 11.68 -13.65 -14.15
N GLU A 262 11.57 -14.25 -12.97
CA GLU A 262 10.73 -15.42 -12.71
C GLU A 262 9.26 -15.11 -13.04
N ALA A 263 8.74 -13.97 -12.55
CA ALA A 263 7.39 -13.53 -12.86
C ALA A 263 7.15 -13.32 -14.37
N ILE A 264 8.11 -12.76 -15.11
CA ILE A 264 7.99 -12.61 -16.58
C ILE A 264 7.85 -13.97 -17.27
N VAL A 265 8.65 -14.97 -16.88
CA VAL A 265 8.58 -16.32 -17.45
C VAL A 265 7.19 -16.92 -17.20
N PHE A 266 6.71 -16.82 -15.97
CA PHE A 266 5.37 -17.28 -15.60
C PHE A 266 4.28 -16.60 -16.44
N LEU A 267 4.29 -15.26 -16.52
CA LEU A 267 3.27 -14.48 -17.22
C LEU A 267 3.24 -14.79 -18.72
N LYS A 268 4.41 -14.93 -19.37
CA LYS A 268 4.50 -15.30 -20.79
C LYS A 268 3.99 -16.72 -21.06
N ALA A 269 4.31 -17.67 -20.17
CA ALA A 269 3.79 -19.03 -20.28
C ALA A 269 2.26 -19.05 -20.13
N TRP A 270 1.72 -18.27 -19.19
CA TRP A 270 0.28 -18.14 -19.02
C TRP A 270 -0.39 -17.49 -20.25
N GLU A 271 0.19 -16.40 -20.78
CA GLU A 271 -0.30 -15.71 -21.98
C GLU A 271 -0.41 -16.64 -23.18
N ALA A 272 0.65 -17.42 -23.47
CA ALA A 272 0.66 -18.36 -24.58
C ALA A 272 -0.41 -19.46 -24.44
N ALA A 273 -0.67 -19.92 -23.22
CA ALA A 273 -1.64 -20.97 -22.95
C ALA A 273 -3.11 -20.50 -22.96
N HIS A 274 -3.38 -19.22 -22.71
CA HIS A 274 -4.76 -18.75 -22.46
C HIS A 274 -5.24 -17.62 -23.37
N LEU A 275 -4.32 -16.89 -24.02
CA LEU A 275 -4.65 -15.70 -24.82
C LEU A 275 -4.34 -15.84 -26.32
N HIS A 276 -3.88 -17.01 -26.75
CA HIS A 276 -3.78 -17.32 -28.18
C HIS A 276 -5.12 -17.85 -28.67
N GLU A 277 -5.60 -17.29 -29.78
CA GLU A 277 -6.76 -17.81 -30.48
C GLU A 277 -6.42 -19.21 -30.96
N ASN A 278 -7.27 -20.19 -30.67
CA ASN A 278 -7.39 -21.32 -31.58
C ASN A 278 -7.94 -20.74 -32.88
N GLU A 279 -7.05 -20.24 -33.75
CA GLU A 279 -7.30 -20.15 -35.18
C GLU A 279 -7.47 -21.58 -35.69
N ILE A 280 -8.61 -22.21 -35.37
CA ILE A 280 -9.16 -23.20 -36.29
C ILE A 280 -9.67 -22.35 -37.44
N GLU A 281 -8.77 -22.10 -38.39
CA GLU A 281 -9.14 -21.75 -39.74
C GLU A 281 -10.31 -22.65 -40.14
N LEU A 282 -11.51 -22.09 -40.21
CA LEU A 282 -12.53 -22.61 -41.10
C LEU A 282 -11.98 -22.37 -42.51
N ALA A 283 -11.08 -23.25 -42.94
CA ALA A 283 -10.67 -23.35 -44.33
C ALA A 283 -11.95 -23.34 -45.17
N PRO A 284 -12.10 -22.41 -46.13
CA PRO A 284 -13.24 -22.44 -47.01
C PRO A 284 -13.22 -23.79 -47.71
N ARG A 285 -14.31 -24.56 -47.56
CA ARG A 285 -14.54 -25.75 -48.39
C ARG A 285 -14.56 -25.27 -49.84
N SER A 286 -13.43 -25.41 -50.50
CA SER A 286 -13.33 -25.38 -51.94
C SER A 286 -13.98 -26.65 -52.48
N GLY A 287 -14.89 -26.46 -53.45
CA GLY A 287 -15.41 -27.52 -54.31
C GLY A 287 -16.63 -28.26 -53.78
N PHE A 288 -17.80 -27.98 -54.36
CA PHE A 288 -18.46 -28.85 -55.34
C PHE A 288 -19.89 -28.35 -55.59
N LEU A 289 -20.05 -27.59 -56.70
CA LEU A 289 -20.96 -27.83 -57.84
C LEU A 289 -21.11 -26.53 -58.65
#